data_AF-A0A1M7Y910-F1
#
_entry.id   AF-A0A1M7Y910-F1
#
_cell.length_a   1.000
_cell.length_b   1.000
_cell.length_c   1.000
_cell.angle_alpha   90.00
_cell.angle_beta   90.00
_cell.angle_gamma   90.00
#
_symmetry.space_group_name_H-M   'P 1'
#
loop_
_entity.id
_entity.type
_entity.pdbx_description
1 polymer ?
#
loop_
_entity_poly.entity_id
_entity_poly.type
_entity_poly.pdbx_seq_one_letter_code
_entity_poly.pdbx_strand_id
1 'polypeptide(L)' 'MAKKNVEELLIAGGKSQPLRTKYDALKSMDDFVASAVTDGYDFTADELKEVLRESGDSFDSFGNPPKRMIWWF' A
#
# COMPACT_ATOMS: atom_id res chain seq x y z
N MET A 1 7.07 14.97 -2.49
CA MET A 1 6.09 15.22 -1.41
C MET A 1 5.05 14.10 -1.31
N ALA A 2 4.72 13.37 -2.39
CA ALA A 2 3.78 12.25 -2.35
C ALA A 2 4.40 10.85 -2.11
N LYS A 3 5.68 10.60 -2.47
CA LYS A 3 6.41 9.38 -2.02
C LYS A 3 6.37 9.17 -0.50
N LYS A 4 6.53 10.25 0.26
CA LYS A 4 6.47 10.22 1.73
C LYS A 4 5.12 9.69 2.23
N ASN A 5 4.02 10.05 1.55
CA ASN A 5 2.69 9.55 1.89
C ASN A 5 2.57 8.04 1.61
N VAL A 6 3.18 7.56 0.53
CA VAL A 6 3.28 6.12 0.24
C VAL A 6 4.04 5.42 1.37
N GLU A 7 5.25 5.89 1.70
CA GLU A 7 6.08 5.30 2.76
C GLU A 7 5.35 5.30 4.11
N GLU A 8 4.69 6.40 4.47
CA GLU A 8 3.89 6.51 5.69
C GLU A 8 2.73 5.51 5.71
N LEU A 9 2.05 5.28 4.58
CA LEU A 9 1.01 4.25 4.46
C LEU A 9 1.58 2.83 4.60
N LEU A 10 2.71 2.54 3.94
CA LEU A 10 3.36 1.22 4.00
C LEU A 10 3.83 0.90 5.43
N ILE A 11 4.39 1.89 6.13
CA ILE A 11 4.77 1.78 7.55
C ILE A 11 3.52 1.64 8.44
N ALA A 12 2.47 2.41 8.19
CA ALA A 12 1.23 2.33 8.94
C ALA A 12 0.58 0.94 8.80
N GLY A 13 0.60 0.35 7.60
CA GLY A 13 0.08 -0.99 7.36
C GLY A 13 0.93 -2.11 7.96
N GLY A 14 2.26 -1.93 8.08
CA GLY A 14 3.09 -2.88 8.82
C GLY A 14 2.87 -2.81 10.33
N LYS A 15 2.52 -1.64 10.87
CA LYS A 15 2.22 -1.44 12.30
C LYS A 15 0.77 -1.72 12.67
N SER A 16 -0.16 -1.66 11.72
CA SER A 16 -1.61 -1.78 11.95
C SER A 16 -2.21 -2.93 11.15
N GLN A 17 -2.49 -4.04 11.82
CA GLN A 17 -3.15 -5.21 11.23
C GLN A 17 -4.52 -4.90 10.59
N PRO A 18 -5.40 -4.07 11.19
CA PRO A 18 -6.68 -3.71 10.56
C PRO A 18 -6.48 -2.93 9.25
N LEU A 19 -5.52 -2.01 9.22
CA LEU A 19 -5.18 -1.25 8.02
C LEU A 19 -4.66 -2.19 6.94
N ARG A 20 -3.68 -3.03 7.29
CA ARG A 20 -3.16 -4.06 6.39
C ARG A 20 -4.26 -4.90 5.75
N THR A 21 -5.20 -5.39 6.56
CA THR A 21 -6.29 -6.26 6.10
C THR A 21 -7.27 -5.53 5.18
N LYS A 22 -7.59 -4.25 5.47
CA LYS A 22 -8.42 -3.39 4.63
C LYS A 22 -7.80 -3.26 3.23
N TYR A 23 -6.52 -2.92 3.17
CA TYR A 23 -5.82 -2.67 1.91
C TYR A 23 -5.46 -3.96 1.16
N ASP A 24 -5.13 -5.04 1.87
CA ASP A 24 -4.89 -6.37 1.29
C ASP A 24 -6.14 -6.93 0.59
N ALA A 25 -7.34 -6.57 1.07
CA ALA A 25 -8.60 -6.95 0.43
C ALA A 25 -8.87 -6.23 -0.91
N LEU A 26 -8.23 -5.09 -1.16
CA LEU A 26 -8.36 -4.33 -2.41
C LEU A 26 -7.66 -5.10 -3.52
N LYS A 27 -8.29 -5.24 -4.69
CA LYS A 27 -7.74 -6.03 -5.81
C LYS A 27 -6.94 -5.19 -6.78
N SER A 28 -7.33 -3.93 -6.98
CA SER A 28 -6.68 -3.02 -7.92
C SER A 28 -5.80 -2.00 -7.20
N MET A 29 -4.77 -1.51 -7.89
CA MET A 29 -3.95 -0.39 -7.38
C MET A 29 -4.76 0.91 -7.34
N ASP A 30 -5.71 1.09 -8.27
CA ASP A 30 -6.59 2.26 -8.28
C ASP A 30 -7.48 2.31 -7.03
N ASP A 31 -8.07 1.19 -6.61
CA ASP A 31 -8.86 1.12 -5.38
C ASP A 31 -7.98 1.36 -4.13
N PHE A 32 -6.73 0.88 -4.17
CA PHE A 32 -5.74 1.09 -3.11
C PHE A 32 -5.43 2.57 -2.95
N VAL A 33 -5.12 3.25 -4.06
CA VAL A 33 -4.83 4.68 -4.09
C VAL A 33 -6.06 5.49 -3.68
N ALA A 34 -7.25 5.17 -4.20
CA ALA A 34 -8.48 5.87 -3.84
C ALA A 34 -8.80 5.74 -2.34
N SER A 35 -8.56 4.56 -1.76
CA SER A 35 -8.70 4.34 -0.32
C SER A 35 -7.66 5.13 0.48
N ALA A 36 -6.42 5.17 -0.01
CA ALA A 36 -5.33 5.92 0.61
C ALA A 36 -5.60 7.42 0.63
N VAL A 37 -6.03 7.99 -0.50
CA VAL A 37 -6.43 9.39 -0.63
C VAL A 37 -7.58 9.72 0.32
N THR A 38 -8.56 8.82 0.45
CA THR A 38 -9.68 8.97 1.40
C THR A 38 -9.19 8.95 2.85
N ASP A 39 -8.18 8.14 3.17
CA ASP A 39 -7.57 8.05 4.49
C ASP A 39 -6.60 9.22 4.77
N GLY A 40 -6.36 10.10 3.80
CA GLY A 40 -5.51 11.30 3.92
C GLY A 40 -4.10 11.17 3.32
N TYR A 41 -3.80 10.04 2.67
CA TYR A 41 -2.54 9.80 1.97
C TYR A 41 -2.70 10.12 0.48
N ASP A 42 -2.28 11.31 0.08
CA ASP A 42 -2.38 11.75 -1.32
C ASP A 42 -1.16 11.29 -2.13
N PHE A 43 -1.33 10.27 -2.96
CA PHE A 43 -0.33 9.76 -3.89
C PHE A 43 -0.99 9.05 -5.08
N THR A 44 -0.23 8.79 -6.14
CA THR A 44 -0.72 8.09 -7.35
C THR A 44 -0.25 6.64 -7.44
N ALA A 45 -0.90 5.85 -8.31
CA ALA A 45 -0.50 4.45 -8.53
C ALA A 45 0.92 4.32 -9.09
N ASP A 46 1.37 5.29 -9.88
CA ASP A 46 2.74 5.31 -10.42
C ASP A 46 3.77 5.60 -9.33
N GLU A 47 3.47 6.50 -8.39
CA GLU A 47 4.34 6.74 -7.24
C GLU A 47 4.42 5.52 -6.31
N LEU A 48 3.29 4.84 -6.08
CA LEU A 48 3.29 3.56 -5.36
C LEU A 48 4.19 2.54 -6.06
N LYS A 49 4.06 2.38 -7.38
CA LYS A 49 4.93 1.46 -8.15
C LYS A 49 6.39 1.85 -8.06
N GLU A 50 6.70 3.14 -8.11
CA GLU A 50 8.07 3.63 -8.01
C GLU A 50 8.69 3.30 -6.65
N VAL A 51 7.98 3.58 -5.55
CA VAL A 51 8.44 3.26 -4.18
C VAL A 51 8.62 1.75 -3.99
N LEU A 52 7.65 0.94 -4.42
CA LEU A 52 7.77 -0.52 -4.34
C LEU A 52 8.98 -1.02 -5.14
N ARG A 53 9.20 -0.49 -6.34
CA ARG A 53 10.34 -0.84 -7.18
C ARG A 53 11.67 -0.42 -6.56
N GLU A 54 11.74 0.76 -5.93
CA GLU A 54 12.93 1.25 -5.24
C GLU A 54 13.32 0.34 -4.06
N SER A 55 12.32 -0.18 -3.34
CA SER A 55 12.53 -1.10 -2.21
C SER A 55 12.68 -2.57 -2.60
N GLY A 56 12.42 -2.90 -3.87
CA GLY A 56 12.43 -4.29 -4.36
C GLY A 56 11.16 -5.07 -4.01
N ASP A 57 10.12 -4.39 -3.57
CA ASP A 57 8.80 -4.95 -3.28
C ASP A 57 7.93 -5.03 -4.54
N SER A 58 6.90 -5.86 -4.51
CA SER A 58 5.94 -6.01 -5.60
C SER A 58 4.51 -5.97 -5.07
N PHE A 59 3.61 -5.33 -5.82
CA PHE A 59 2.18 -5.24 -5.47
C PHE A 59 1.43 -6.58 -5.69
N ASP A 60 2.13 -7.69 -5.56
CA ASP A 60 1.53 -9.01 -5.70
C ASP A 60 0.77 -9.40 -4.44
N SER A 61 -0.49 -9.81 -4.63
CA SER A 61 -1.29 -10.40 -3.58
C SER A 61 -1.18 -11.92 -3.62
N PHE A 62 -0.92 -12.55 -2.47
CA PHE A 62 -0.83 -14.00 -2.35
C PHE A 62 -1.64 -14.51 -1.14
N GLY A 63 -2.00 -15.79 -1.18
CA GLY A 63 -2.71 -16.48 -0.09
C GLY A 63 -4.23 -16.24 -0.07
N ASN A 64 -4.91 -16.95 0.84
CA ASN A 64 -6.34 -16.80 1.12
C ASN A 64 -6.54 -16.79 2.65
N PRO A 65 -6.89 -15.66 3.29
CA PRO A 65 -7.21 -14.35 2.68
C PRO A 65 -6.00 -13.69 2.01
N PRO A 66 -6.23 -12.80 1.02
CA PRO A 66 -5.17 -12.14 0.27
C PRO A 66 -4.27 -11.34 1.20
N LYS A 67 -2.96 -11.37 0.94
CA LYS A 67 -1.94 -10.63 1.65
C LYS A 67 -0.92 -10.07 0.67
N ARG A 68 -0.32 -8.93 0.99
CA ARG A 68 0.79 -8.36 0.23
C ARG A 68 2.06 -8.30 1.07
N MET A 69 3.21 -8.45 0.43
CA MET A 69 4.54 -8.25 1.03
C MET A 69 5.06 -6.85 0.67
N ILE A 70 4.24 -5.82 0.90
CA ILE A 70 4.62 -4.41 0.66
C ILE A 70 4.73 -3.60 1.95
N TRP A 71 4.41 -4.22 3.09
CA TRP A 71 4.23 -3.54 4.37
C TRP A 71 5.56 -3.45 5.12
N TRP A 72 5.94 -2.24 5.53
CA TRP A 72 7.22 -1.96 6.19
C TRP A 72 7.07 -1.82 7.70
N PHE A 73 8.11 -2.13 8.48
CA PHE A 73 8.10 -2.14 9.95
C PHE A 73 8.97 -1.04 10.56
#